data_AF-A0A523L8Q0-F1
#
_entry.id   AF-A0A523L8Q0-F1
#
_cell.length_a   1.000
_cell.length_b   1.000
_cell.length_c   1.000
_cell.angle_alpha   90.00
_cell.angle_beta   90.00
_cell.angle_gamma   90.00
#
_symmetry.space_group_name_H-M   'P 1'
#
loop_
_entity.id
_entity.type
_entity.pdbx_description
1 polymer ?
#
loop_
_entity_poly.entity_id
_entity_poly.type
_entity_poly.pdbx_seq_one_letter_code
_entity_poly.pdbx_strand_id
1 'polypeptide(L)'
;MKRTIRLGGKFTGIVSGAGACAAWTIAMWTPTPPLPLSGVAFFVALLMAILAILAVIASVHGHGITLIVLFFTSFFPIGYFLLGVPGWMWVIGILNLGYLIAGLVAWRLPNPIANIESPAPD
;
A
#
# COMPACT_ATOMS: atom_id res chain seq x y z
N MET A 1 12.93 -20.02 -7.47
CA MET A 1 11.72 -19.88 -6.63
C MET A 1 11.71 -18.60 -5.78
N LYS A 2 12.67 -18.40 -4.85
CA LYS A 2 12.74 -17.17 -4.01
C LYS A 2 12.73 -15.86 -4.81
N ARG A 3 13.42 -15.80 -5.96
CA ARG A 3 13.44 -14.62 -6.86
C ARG A 3 12.07 -14.31 -7.46
N THR A 4 11.35 -15.34 -7.90
CA THR A 4 10.00 -15.20 -8.50
C THR A 4 8.99 -14.69 -7.48
N ILE A 5 9.02 -15.22 -6.25
CA ILE A 5 8.15 -14.79 -5.15
C ILE A 5 8.45 -13.33 -4.78
N ARG A 6 9.74 -12.95 -4.72
CA ARG A 6 10.14 -11.56 -4.49
C ARG A 6 9.63 -10.62 -5.58
N LEU A 7 9.75 -11.03 -6.84
CA LEU A 7 9.27 -10.24 -7.98
C LEU A 7 7.75 -10.07 -7.91
N GLY A 8 7.03 -11.15 -7.58
CA GLY A 8 5.58 -11.13 -7.38
C GLY A 8 5.17 -10.14 -6.31
N GLY A 9 5.78 -10.20 -5.12
CA GLY A 9 5.49 -9.25 -4.03
C GLY A 9 5.75 -7.79 -4.41
N LYS A 10 6.88 -7.52 -5.11
CA LYS A 10 7.17 -6.17 -5.62
C LYS A 10 6.12 -5.69 -6.62
N PHE A 11 5.75 -6.55 -7.57
CA PHE A 11 4.77 -6.21 -8.60
C PHE A 11 3.40 -5.94 -7.98
N THR A 12 2.95 -6.80 -7.06
CA THR A 12 1.70 -6.59 -6.31
C THR A 12 1.71 -5.26 -5.57
N GLY A 13 2.80 -4.94 -4.87
CA GLY A 13 2.93 -3.68 -4.13
C GLY A 13 2.95 -2.43 -5.03
N ILE A 14 3.61 -2.49 -6.18
CA ILE A 14 3.64 -1.39 -7.16
C ILE A 14 2.26 -1.17 -7.77
N VAL A 15 1.60 -2.24 -8.25
CA VAL A 15 0.29 -2.15 -8.90
C VAL A 15 -0.77 -1.67 -7.93
N SER A 16 -0.79 -2.23 -6.72
CA SER A 16 -1.69 -1.76 -5.66
C SER A 16 -1.40 -0.31 -5.27
N GLY A 17 -0.12 0.08 -5.20
CA GLY A 17 0.32 1.42 -4.82
C GLY A 17 -0.15 2.47 -5.82
N ALA A 18 0.16 2.23 -7.08
CA ALA A 18 -0.26 3.09 -8.19
C ALA A 18 -1.78 3.15 -8.31
N GLY A 19 -2.46 2.01 -8.20
CA GLY A 19 -3.91 1.94 -8.25
C GLY A 19 -4.57 2.76 -7.13
N ALA A 20 -4.08 2.65 -5.89
CA ALA A 20 -4.66 3.39 -4.78
C ALA A 20 -4.38 4.89 -4.90
N CYS A 21 -3.18 5.27 -5.37
CA CYS A 21 -2.86 6.66 -5.64
C CYS A 21 -3.80 7.26 -6.70
N ALA A 22 -4.02 6.55 -7.80
CA ALA A 22 -4.96 6.97 -8.84
C ALA A 22 -6.39 7.07 -8.31
N ALA A 23 -6.83 6.07 -7.54
CA ALA A 23 -8.15 6.03 -6.93
C ALA A 23 -8.38 7.20 -5.96
N TRP A 24 -7.42 7.51 -5.08
CA TRP A 24 -7.49 8.67 -4.19
C TRP A 24 -7.44 10.00 -4.95
N THR A 25 -6.69 10.06 -6.04
CA THR A 25 -6.69 11.24 -6.93
C THR A 25 -8.07 11.45 -7.55
N ILE A 26 -8.70 10.40 -8.09
CA ILE A 26 -10.06 10.48 -8.64
C ILE A 26 -11.06 10.89 -7.55
N ALA A 27 -10.90 10.38 -6.33
CA ALA A 27 -11.77 10.73 -5.19
C ALA A 27 -11.75 12.23 -4.85
N MET A 28 -10.63 12.93 -5.08
CA MET A 28 -10.52 14.37 -4.84
C MET A 28 -11.35 15.22 -5.81
N TRP A 29 -11.57 14.72 -7.02
CA TRP A 29 -12.18 15.48 -8.11
C TRP A 29 -13.58 14.97 -8.48
N THR A 30 -14.12 13.98 -7.75
CA THR A 30 -15.44 13.43 -8.06
C THR A 30 -16.53 14.41 -7.61
N PRO A 31 -17.45 14.84 -8.50
CA PRO A 31 -18.44 15.89 -8.20
C PRO A 31 -19.50 15.46 -7.19
N THR A 32 -19.78 14.16 -7.08
CA THR A 32 -20.59 13.56 -6.03
C THR A 32 -19.71 12.64 -5.19
N PRO A 33 -19.04 13.19 -4.17
CA PRO A 33 -18.21 12.38 -3.30
C PRO A 33 -19.06 11.29 -2.62
N PRO A 34 -18.70 9.99 -2.74
CA PRO A 34 -19.46 8.91 -2.10
C PRO A 34 -19.33 8.90 -0.57
N LEU A 35 -18.30 9.54 -0.01
CA LEU A 35 -18.29 9.91 1.41
C LEU A 35 -18.91 11.31 1.57
N PRO A 36 -19.49 11.63 2.73
CA PRO A 36 -19.81 13.01 3.10
C PRO A 36 -18.50 13.81 3.27
N LEU A 37 -17.87 14.16 2.14
CA LEU A 37 -16.60 14.85 2.03
C LEU A 37 -16.85 16.35 2.26
N SER A 38 -16.91 16.77 3.53
CA SER A 38 -16.64 18.17 3.90
C SER A 38 -15.19 18.53 3.54
N GLY A 39 -14.78 19.81 3.55
CA GLY A 39 -13.43 20.25 3.16
C GLY A 39 -12.25 19.52 3.82
N VAL A 40 -12.47 18.88 4.99
CA VAL A 40 -11.49 17.99 5.66
C VAL A 40 -11.13 16.77 4.82
N ALA A 41 -12.06 16.28 3.99
CA ALA A 41 -11.91 15.01 3.32
C ALA A 41 -11.07 15.09 2.02
N PHE A 42 -10.91 16.28 1.42
CA PHE A 42 -9.90 16.48 0.37
C PHE A 42 -8.48 16.25 0.91
N PHE A 43 -8.18 16.82 2.09
CA PHE A 43 -6.87 16.64 2.74
C PHE A 43 -6.61 15.18 3.13
N VAL A 44 -7.66 14.47 3.58
CA VAL A 44 -7.56 13.03 3.85
C VAL A 44 -7.25 12.26 2.57
N ALA A 45 -7.96 12.53 1.47
CA ALA A 45 -7.68 11.90 0.18
C ALA A 45 -6.25 12.19 -0.31
N LEU A 46 -5.79 13.43 -0.16
CA LEU A 46 -4.42 13.84 -0.51
C LEU A 46 -3.37 13.11 0.31
N LEU A 47 -3.56 13.04 1.63
CA LEU A 47 -2.68 12.30 2.53
C LEU A 47 -2.60 10.83 2.11
N MET A 48 -3.73 10.22 1.79
CA MET A 48 -3.78 8.83 1.35
C MET A 48 -3.11 8.59 -0.01
N ALA A 49 -3.22 9.52 -0.94
CA ALA A 49 -2.47 9.47 -2.20
C ALA A 49 -0.96 9.52 -1.95
N ILE A 50 -0.50 10.38 -1.03
CA ILE A 50 0.92 10.45 -0.62
C ILE A 50 1.37 9.13 0.00
N LEU A 51 0.59 8.55 0.92
CA LEU A 51 0.91 7.24 1.51
C LEU A 51 0.97 6.13 0.45
N ALA A 52 0.10 6.17 -0.55
CA ALA A 52 0.12 5.23 -1.68
C ALA A 52 1.40 5.38 -2.52
N ILE A 53 1.89 6.60 -2.75
CA ILE A 53 3.19 6.84 -3.40
C ILE A 53 4.33 6.25 -2.57
N LEU A 54 4.32 6.46 -1.25
CA LEU A 54 5.31 5.86 -0.35
C LEU A 54 5.26 4.33 -0.40
N ALA A 55 4.08 3.73 -0.55
CA ALA A 55 3.93 2.28 -0.72
C ALA A 55 4.53 1.79 -2.05
N VAL A 56 4.40 2.54 -3.14
CA VAL A 56 5.10 2.23 -4.41
C VAL A 56 6.62 2.24 -4.19
N ILE A 57 7.15 3.30 -3.57
CA ILE A 57 8.59 3.44 -3.33
C ILE A 57 9.10 2.30 -2.44
N ALA A 58 8.38 2.00 -1.35
CA ALA A 58 8.71 0.89 -0.44
C ALA A 58 8.67 -0.47 -1.16
N SER A 59 7.73 -0.67 -2.10
CA SER A 59 7.62 -1.88 -2.91
C SER A 59 8.80 -2.03 -3.87
N VAL A 60 9.23 -0.95 -4.52
CA VAL A 60 10.41 -0.96 -5.42
C VAL A 60 11.67 -1.39 -4.65
N HIS A 61 11.87 -0.85 -3.45
CA HIS A 61 13.02 -1.16 -2.59
C HIS A 61 12.87 -2.51 -1.86
N GLY A 62 11.65 -3.03 -1.73
CA GLY A 62 11.35 -4.26 -1.01
C GLY A 62 11.35 -4.10 0.51
N HIS A 63 11.02 -2.91 1.02
CA HIS A 63 10.90 -2.64 2.45
C HIS A 63 9.57 -3.19 3.00
N GLY A 64 9.55 -4.49 3.32
CA GLY A 64 8.33 -5.19 3.74
C GLY A 64 7.68 -4.63 5.01
N ILE A 65 8.47 -4.27 6.02
CA ILE A 65 7.97 -3.67 7.27
C ILE A 65 7.29 -2.33 6.97
N THR A 66 7.89 -1.48 6.14
CA THR A 66 7.31 -0.20 5.74
C THR A 66 5.95 -0.39 5.05
N LEU A 67 5.81 -1.38 4.18
CA LEU A 67 4.52 -1.69 3.54
C LEU A 67 3.45 -2.13 4.54
N ILE A 68 3.82 -2.93 5.54
CA ILE A 68 2.90 -3.35 6.61
C ILE A 68 2.46 -2.13 7.44
N VAL A 69 3.40 -1.25 7.81
CA VAL A 69 3.07 -0.02 8.54
C VAL A 69 2.17 0.89 7.71
N LEU A 70 2.50 1.13 6.44
CA LEU A 70 1.70 1.95 5.53
C LEU A 70 0.29 1.36 5.35
N PHE A 71 0.17 0.03 5.28
CA PHE A 71 -1.13 -0.64 5.30
C PHE A 71 -1.92 -0.27 6.55
N PHE A 72 -1.38 -0.42 7.76
CA PHE A 72 -2.15 -0.08 8.96
C PHE A 72 -2.52 1.40 9.02
N THR A 73 -1.60 2.29 8.64
CA THR A 73 -1.82 3.73 8.65
C THR A 73 -2.85 4.19 7.60
N SER A 74 -2.92 3.54 6.43
CA SER A 74 -3.89 3.88 5.38
C SER A 74 -5.19 3.08 5.48
N PHE A 75 -5.16 1.86 6.01
CA PHE A 75 -6.29 0.95 5.99
C PHE A 75 -7.17 1.08 7.24
N PHE A 76 -6.59 1.35 8.41
CA PHE A 76 -7.36 1.56 9.63
C PHE A 76 -7.44 3.05 9.98
N PRO A 77 -8.63 3.65 10.14
CA PRO A 77 -9.98 3.09 9.96
C PRO A 77 -10.53 3.21 8.52
N ILE A 78 -9.87 3.98 7.65
CA ILE A 78 -10.45 4.47 6.40
C ILE A 78 -10.63 3.36 5.36
N GLY A 79 -9.59 2.58 5.08
CA GLY A 79 -9.67 1.47 4.13
C GLY A 79 -10.68 0.40 4.51
N TYR A 80 -10.81 0.06 5.80
CA TYR A 80 -11.83 -0.87 6.29
C TYR A 80 -13.24 -0.32 6.08
N PHE A 81 -13.46 0.95 6.42
CA PHE A 81 -14.74 1.62 6.18
C PHE A 81 -15.13 1.58 4.69
N LEU A 82 -14.19 1.85 3.79
CA LEU A 82 -14.44 1.89 2.34
C LEU A 82 -14.88 0.54 1.75
N LEU A 83 -14.53 -0.59 2.38
CA LEU A 83 -15.01 -1.91 1.94
C LEU A 83 -16.53 -2.08 2.10
N GLY A 84 -17.15 -1.35 3.03
CA GLY A 84 -18.60 -1.36 3.25
C GLY A 84 -19.36 -0.31 2.44
N VAL A 85 -18.67 0.59 1.72
CA VAL A 85 -19.29 1.68 0.98
C VAL A 85 -19.70 1.21 -0.42
N PRO A 86 -20.97 1.40 -0.84
CA PRO A 86 -21.40 1.07 -2.20
C PRO A 86 -20.73 1.98 -3.23
N GLY A 87 -20.54 1.47 -4.45
CA GLY A 87 -19.94 2.21 -5.56
C GLY A 87 -18.56 1.68 -5.93
N TRP A 88 -17.63 2.54 -6.33
CA TRP A 88 -16.27 2.13 -6.74
C TRP A 88 -15.23 2.24 -5.60
N MET A 89 -15.60 2.82 -4.46
CA MET A 89 -14.67 3.12 -3.37
C MET A 89 -14.10 1.89 -2.64
N TRP A 90 -14.82 0.76 -2.63
CA TRP A 90 -14.31 -0.51 -2.10
C TRP A 90 -13.03 -0.98 -2.79
N VAL A 91 -12.78 -0.54 -4.04
CA VAL A 91 -11.54 -0.81 -4.77
C VAL A 91 -10.32 -0.28 -4.02
N ILE A 92 -10.43 0.88 -3.36
CA ILE A 92 -9.34 1.44 -2.53
C ILE A 92 -9.03 0.50 -1.35
N GLY A 93 -10.07 -0.06 -0.71
CA GLY A 93 -9.90 -1.05 0.34
C GLY A 93 -9.16 -2.29 -0.14
N ILE A 94 -9.52 -2.82 -1.31
CA ILE A 94 -8.84 -3.98 -1.91
C ILE A 94 -7.39 -3.66 -2.27
N LEU A 95 -7.12 -2.49 -2.84
CA LEU A 95 -5.76 -2.09 -3.20
C LEU A 95 -4.86 -1.99 -1.95
N ASN A 96 -5.38 -1.48 -0.83
CA ASN A 96 -4.66 -1.50 0.44
C ASN A 96 -4.35 -2.93 0.91
N LEU A 97 -5.24 -3.91 0.74
CA LEU A 97 -4.91 -5.32 1.04
C LEU A 97 -3.72 -5.83 0.20
N GLY A 98 -3.55 -5.30 -1.01
CA GLY A 98 -2.37 -5.53 -1.84
C GLY A 98 -1.06 -5.10 -1.16
N TYR A 99 -1.07 -4.03 -0.36
CA TYR A 99 0.10 -3.59 0.42
C TYR A 99 0.47 -4.61 1.48
N LEU A 100 -0.52 -5.14 2.17
CA LEU A 100 -0.30 -6.15 3.20
C LEU A 100 0.31 -7.41 2.60
N ILE A 101 -0.25 -7.90 1.48
CA ILE A 101 0.29 -9.07 0.78
C ILE A 101 1.73 -8.81 0.33
N ALA A 102 2.00 -7.67 -0.31
CA ALA A 102 3.34 -7.29 -0.75
C ALA A 102 4.33 -7.18 0.41
N GLY A 103 3.90 -6.57 1.53
CA GLY A 103 4.68 -6.41 2.74
C GLY A 103 5.03 -7.73 3.42
N LEU A 104 4.06 -8.63 3.55
CA LEU A 104 4.26 -9.98 4.11
C LEU A 104 5.23 -10.80 3.24
N VAL A 105 5.07 -10.74 1.92
CA VAL A 105 5.97 -11.41 0.97
C VAL A 105 7.39 -10.85 1.08
N ALA A 106 7.54 -9.53 1.13
CA ALA A 106 8.84 -8.88 1.24
C ALA A 106 9.51 -9.11 2.61
N TRP A 107 8.74 -9.14 3.71
CA TRP A 107 9.26 -9.36 5.06
C TRP A 107 9.78 -10.79 5.26
N ARG A 108 9.09 -11.80 4.71
CA ARG A 108 9.51 -13.20 4.83
C ARG A 108 10.66 -13.60 3.90
N LEU A 109 11.11 -12.71 3.02
CA LEU A 109 12.22 -12.98 2.11
C LEU A 109 13.48 -12.23 2.59
N PRO A 110 14.51 -12.94 3.09
CA PRO A 110 15.74 -12.31 3.56
C PRO A 110 16.38 -11.44 2.49
N ASN A 111 16.82 -10.24 2.85
CA ASN A 111 17.61 -9.39 1.98
C ASN A 111 19.01 -10.00 1.79
N PRO A 112 19.48 -10.23 0.56
CA PRO A 112 20.81 -10.78 0.31
C PRO A 112 21.95 -9.94 0.89
N ILE A 113 21.74 -8.62 1.00
CA ILE A 113 22.76 -7.66 1.47
C ILE A 113 23.06 -7.86 2.96
N ALA A 114 22.05 -8.15 3.78
CA ALA A 114 22.24 -8.36 5.22
C ALA A 114 23.02 -9.65 5.54
N ASN A 115 23.07 -10.61 4.63
CA ASN A 115 23.80 -11.88 4.82
C ASN A 115 25.27 -11.81 4.43
N ILE A 116 25.74 -10.70 3.84
CA ILE A 116 27.16 -10.51 3.50
C ILE A 116 27.91 -9.91 4.71
N GLU A 117 27.22 -9.20 5.59
CA GLU A 117 27.80 -8.51 6.76
C GLU A 117 27.77 -9.33 8.06
N SER A 118 27.22 -10.56 8.06
CA SER A 118 27.35 -11.45 9.21
C SER A 118 28.73 -12.11 9.17
N PRO A 119 29.68 -11.77 10.06
CA PRO A 119 30.81 -12.65 10.29
C PRO A 119 30.28 -14.02 10.73
N ALA A 120 30.93 -15.08 10.27
CA ALA A 120 30.61 -16.43 10.70
C ALA A 120 30.71 -16.50 12.23
N PRO A 121 29.81 -17.20 12.93
CA PRO A 121 30.01 -17.49 14.34
C PRO A 121 31.22 -18.43 14.47
N ASP A 122 32.20 -18.00 15.26
CA ASP A 122 33.37 -18.80 15.67
C ASP A 122 32.96 -20.04 16.49
#